data_AF-A0A2E1MDT9-F1
#
_entry.id   AF-A0A2E1MDT9-F1
#
_cell.length_a   1.000
_cell.length_b   1.000
_cell.length_c   1.000
_cell.angle_alpha   90.00
_cell.angle_beta   90.00
_cell.angle_gamma   90.00
#
_symmetry.space_group_name_H-M   'P 1'
#
loop_
_entity.id
_entity.type
_entity.pdbx_description
1 polymer ?
#
loop_
_entity_poly.entity_id
_entity_poly.type
_entity_poly.pdbx_seq_one_letter_code
_entity_poly.pdbx_strand_id
1 'polypeptide(L)'
;MKKMRFDMENFGPWEIDVAPTVYPPREDTELLCRAISRLTGKASKAVEIGCGSGVVSMALSTLGWSVNSYDVNPYAVACSRANVERYGFEHKITVREGGVGEEGWEVPEGTKLIVWNLPYLEPPEEGAPSLEPIEEASMSDLGNGGWSKELLDSLEDSDNEGLTVVVLFRTDPISPSNPDDWLSSGWSSRTLEMERIGDEKLEVLALWKTGSGVIEDREELCESAMDSARGMPNTGWQRIVVENQISGRGRRGTAWESRPGDLLASWKINREPSEISTPGMLQIGIGGAISESLNCDLKWPNDLISARGEKIGGIMIEANSSNPGFRIGIGINSSPREVGGVSCQGWSGTMGMISLETVFRIVDGRVSGILENLEMVPDIDQEILEMISWKALSRSLSRGVQAEFGNEKIRIVGIDVNGFLLVEADGYEIVVSDSHSVTWRY
;
A
#
# COMPACT_ATOMS: atom_id res chain seq x y z
N MET A 1 -2.65 38.51 -7.51
CA MET A 1 -2.91 37.18 -8.11
C MET A 1 -1.92 36.96 -9.23
N LYS A 2 -1.27 35.81 -9.26
CA LYS A 2 -0.39 35.35 -10.33
C LYS A 2 -1.22 34.50 -11.29
N LYS A 3 -1.09 34.73 -12.59
CA LYS A 3 -1.68 33.84 -13.60
C LYS A 3 -0.74 32.69 -13.89
N MET A 4 -1.28 31.48 -13.92
CA MET A 4 -0.54 30.26 -14.25
C MET A 4 -1.35 29.45 -15.26
N ARG A 5 -0.66 28.74 -16.15
CA ARG A 5 -1.28 27.78 -17.06
C ARG A 5 -1.05 26.39 -16.50
N PHE A 6 -2.12 25.64 -16.32
CA PHE A 6 -2.11 24.22 -15.99
C PHE A 6 -2.62 23.45 -17.21
N ASP A 7 -1.85 22.47 -17.68
CA ASP A 7 -2.13 21.74 -18.92
C ASP A 7 -1.52 20.35 -18.83
N MET A 8 -2.36 19.32 -18.82
CA MET A 8 -1.98 17.92 -18.76
C MET A 8 -2.77 17.14 -19.82
N GLU A 9 -2.32 15.95 -20.18
CA GLU A 9 -2.97 15.12 -21.21
C GLU A 9 -4.48 14.94 -20.98
N ASN A 10 -4.90 14.78 -19.72
CA ASN A 10 -6.30 14.56 -19.34
C ASN A 10 -7.01 15.80 -18.78
N PHE A 11 -6.31 16.91 -18.55
CA PHE A 11 -6.86 18.07 -17.80
C PHE A 11 -6.40 19.41 -18.36
N GLY A 12 -7.32 20.37 -18.48
CA GLY A 12 -7.03 21.68 -19.04
C GLY A 12 -7.07 21.73 -20.58
N PRO A 13 -6.41 22.72 -21.20
CA PRO A 13 -5.61 23.77 -20.56
C PRO A 13 -6.49 24.75 -19.76
N TRP A 14 -6.03 25.12 -18.57
CA TRP A 14 -6.63 26.15 -17.72
C TRP A 14 -5.63 27.25 -17.40
N GLU A 15 -5.96 28.49 -17.74
CA GLU A 15 -5.37 29.67 -17.12
C GLU A 15 -6.05 29.93 -15.77
N ILE A 16 -5.33 29.67 -14.69
CA ILE A 16 -5.81 29.84 -13.32
C ILE A 16 -5.20 31.10 -12.71
N ASP A 17 -5.98 31.76 -11.86
CA ASP A 17 -5.48 32.80 -10.97
C ASP A 17 -5.05 32.13 -9.65
N VAL A 18 -3.90 32.54 -9.10
CA VAL A 18 -3.37 32.04 -7.81
C VAL A 18 -3.11 33.24 -6.89
N ALA A 19 -3.72 33.25 -5.71
CA ALA A 19 -3.47 34.30 -4.71
C ALA A 19 -2.07 34.14 -4.07
N PRO A 20 -1.44 35.23 -3.58
CA PRO A 20 -0.05 35.18 -3.10
C PRO A 20 0.22 34.16 -1.97
N THR A 21 -0.73 33.96 -1.06
CA THR A 21 -0.64 33.05 0.10
C THR A 21 -1.20 31.65 -0.20
N VAL A 22 -1.52 31.37 -1.48
CA VAL A 22 -2.08 30.08 -1.91
C VAL A 22 -0.97 29.28 -2.57
N TYR A 23 -0.79 28.03 -2.12
CA TYR A 23 0.16 27.12 -2.73
C TYR A 23 -0.19 26.92 -4.22
N PRO A 24 0.72 27.28 -5.15
CA PRO A 24 0.46 27.12 -6.56
C PRO A 24 0.57 25.63 -6.97
N PRO A 25 -0.20 25.17 -7.98
CA PRO A 25 0.01 23.87 -8.58
C PRO A 25 1.45 23.68 -9.04
N ARG A 26 2.00 22.51 -8.69
CA ARG A 26 3.38 22.08 -8.94
C ARG A 26 3.40 20.61 -9.36
N GLU A 27 4.61 20.04 -9.43
CA GLU A 27 4.88 18.65 -9.78
C GLU A 27 4.10 17.64 -8.91
N ASP A 28 3.90 17.94 -7.62
CA ASP A 28 3.06 17.17 -6.69
C ASP A 28 1.57 17.14 -7.10
N THR A 29 1.06 18.28 -7.57
CA THR A 29 -0.31 18.47 -8.05
C THR A 29 -0.52 17.71 -9.35
N GLU A 30 0.47 17.74 -10.25
CA GLU A 30 0.47 16.97 -11.48
C GLU A 30 0.51 15.46 -11.19
N LEU A 31 1.36 15.02 -10.26
CA LEU A 31 1.44 13.63 -9.80
C LEU A 31 0.09 13.13 -9.26
N LEU A 32 -0.55 13.93 -8.39
CA LEU A 32 -1.87 13.61 -7.85
C LEU A 32 -2.94 13.56 -8.94
N CYS A 33 -2.93 14.49 -9.89
CA CYS A 33 -3.86 14.47 -11.03
C CYS A 33 -3.66 13.22 -11.91
N ARG A 34 -2.41 12.79 -12.17
CA ARG A 34 -2.14 11.52 -12.88
C ARG A 34 -2.76 10.34 -12.14
N ALA A 35 -2.54 10.24 -10.83
CA ALA A 35 -3.10 9.18 -10.01
C ALA A 35 -4.64 9.14 -10.03
N ILE A 36 -5.28 10.30 -9.89
CA ILE A 36 -6.75 10.42 -9.95
C ILE A 36 -7.29 9.99 -11.32
N SER A 37 -6.58 10.29 -12.41
CA SER A 37 -6.98 9.88 -13.77
C SER A 37 -6.92 8.37 -14.00
N ARG A 38 -6.23 7.62 -13.14
CA ARG A 38 -6.17 6.15 -13.17
C ARG A 38 -7.29 5.48 -12.39
N LEU A 39 -8.05 6.23 -11.58
CA LEU A 39 -9.18 5.67 -10.84
C LEU A 39 -10.23 5.13 -11.80
N THR A 40 -10.82 3.99 -11.42
CA THR A 40 -11.84 3.29 -12.19
C THR A 40 -13.22 3.44 -11.53
N GLY A 41 -14.22 2.78 -12.09
CA GLY A 41 -15.57 2.77 -11.51
C GLY A 41 -16.40 4.00 -11.84
N LYS A 42 -17.59 4.07 -11.24
CA LYS A 42 -18.51 5.19 -11.46
C LYS A 42 -18.24 6.34 -10.50
N ALA A 43 -17.82 7.47 -11.06
CA ALA A 43 -17.72 8.73 -10.32
C ALA A 43 -19.06 9.09 -9.66
N SER A 44 -19.00 9.52 -8.41
CA SER A 44 -20.15 9.92 -7.61
C SER A 44 -19.83 11.18 -6.79
N LYS A 45 -19.73 11.06 -5.47
CA LYS A 45 -19.34 12.16 -4.57
C LYS A 45 -17.89 11.99 -4.13
N ALA A 46 -17.11 13.06 -4.29
CA ALA A 46 -15.76 13.17 -3.79
C ALA A 46 -15.64 14.31 -2.79
N VAL A 47 -14.70 14.19 -1.87
CA VAL A 47 -14.21 15.26 -1.02
C VAL A 47 -12.75 15.53 -1.36
N GLU A 48 -12.38 16.80 -1.41
CA GLU A 48 -10.99 17.24 -1.57
C GLU A 48 -10.59 18.07 -0.35
N ILE A 49 -9.42 17.77 0.20
CA ILE A 49 -8.82 18.46 1.33
C ILE A 49 -7.67 19.33 0.84
N GLY A 50 -7.69 20.62 1.16
CA GLY A 50 -6.69 21.59 0.73
C GLY A 50 -6.83 21.95 -0.75
N CYS A 51 -7.98 22.52 -1.14
CA CYS A 51 -8.27 22.78 -2.56
C CYS A 51 -7.34 23.81 -3.22
N GLY A 52 -6.68 24.68 -2.46
CA GLY A 52 -5.66 25.60 -2.95
C GLY A 52 -6.15 26.52 -4.08
N SER A 53 -5.78 26.18 -5.32
CA SER A 53 -6.18 26.91 -6.53
C SER A 53 -7.43 26.35 -7.22
N GLY A 54 -7.90 25.17 -6.80
CA GLY A 54 -9.07 24.47 -7.36
C GLY A 54 -8.75 23.52 -8.52
N VAL A 55 -7.47 23.35 -8.87
CA VAL A 55 -7.06 22.50 -10.01
C VAL A 55 -7.46 21.04 -9.82
N VAL A 56 -7.20 20.47 -8.64
CA VAL A 56 -7.55 19.07 -8.35
C VAL A 56 -9.09 18.90 -8.28
N SER A 57 -9.82 19.88 -7.73
CA SER A 57 -11.29 19.93 -7.79
C SER A 57 -11.81 19.88 -9.24
N MET A 58 -11.25 20.69 -10.13
CA MET A 58 -11.63 20.74 -11.55
C MET A 58 -11.24 19.46 -12.29
N ALA A 59 -10.09 18.85 -11.97
CA ALA A 59 -9.68 17.56 -12.50
C ALA A 59 -10.67 16.45 -12.12
N LEU A 60 -11.04 16.35 -10.83
CA LEU A 60 -12.08 15.44 -10.37
C LEU A 60 -13.41 15.68 -11.09
N SER A 61 -13.85 16.93 -11.22
CA SER A 61 -15.11 17.24 -11.90
C SER A 61 -15.10 16.89 -13.40
N THR A 62 -13.94 17.03 -14.06
CA THR A 62 -13.70 16.60 -15.45
C THR A 62 -13.91 15.09 -15.62
N LEU A 63 -13.53 14.30 -14.61
CA LEU A 63 -13.77 12.84 -14.57
C LEU A 63 -15.19 12.47 -14.12
N GLY A 64 -16.05 13.46 -13.87
CA GLY A 64 -17.47 13.26 -13.57
C GLY A 64 -17.85 13.34 -12.09
N TRP A 65 -16.89 13.56 -11.19
CA TRP A 65 -17.15 13.67 -9.75
C TRP A 65 -17.95 14.93 -9.40
N SER A 66 -18.84 14.81 -8.41
CA SER A 66 -19.38 15.94 -7.65
C SER A 66 -18.48 16.14 -6.44
N VAL A 67 -17.88 17.31 -6.30
CA VAL A 67 -16.78 17.56 -5.35
C VAL A 67 -17.19 18.51 -4.25
N ASN A 68 -16.94 18.15 -2.99
CA ASN A 68 -16.91 19.08 -1.86
C ASN A 68 -15.45 19.34 -1.50
N SER A 69 -15.00 20.56 -1.74
CA SER A 69 -13.62 21.00 -1.58
C SER A 69 -13.50 21.87 -0.33
N TYR A 70 -12.51 21.58 0.50
CA TYR A 70 -12.26 22.31 1.74
C TYR A 70 -10.86 22.90 1.73
N ASP A 71 -10.71 24.06 2.36
CA ASP A 71 -9.41 24.66 2.65
C ASP A 71 -9.50 25.52 3.91
N VAL A 72 -8.49 25.46 4.77
CA VAL A 72 -8.40 26.31 5.96
C VAL A 72 -8.06 27.76 5.59
N ASN A 73 -7.49 27.99 4.41
CA ASN A 73 -7.13 29.31 3.93
C ASN A 73 -8.32 29.97 3.17
N PRO A 74 -8.94 31.05 3.69
CA PRO A 74 -10.04 31.72 3.02
C PRO A 74 -9.65 32.31 1.65
N TYR A 75 -8.36 32.63 1.45
CA TYR A 75 -7.87 33.07 0.14
C TYR A 75 -7.81 31.92 -0.86
N ALA A 76 -7.50 30.70 -0.44
CA ALA A 76 -7.57 29.50 -1.27
C ALA A 76 -9.03 29.20 -1.65
N VAL A 77 -9.95 29.28 -0.70
CA VAL A 77 -11.39 29.13 -0.97
C VAL A 77 -11.89 30.12 -2.01
N ALA A 78 -11.55 31.41 -1.88
CA ALA A 78 -11.91 32.43 -2.85
C ALA A 78 -11.25 32.19 -4.22
N CYS A 79 -9.97 31.77 -4.22
CA CYS A 79 -9.19 31.45 -5.40
C CYS A 79 -9.81 30.28 -6.19
N SER A 80 -10.07 29.17 -5.51
CA SER A 80 -10.71 27.99 -6.06
C SER A 80 -12.10 28.31 -6.63
N ARG A 81 -12.95 29.04 -5.90
CA ARG A 81 -14.28 29.44 -6.40
C ARG A 81 -14.20 30.23 -7.71
N ALA A 82 -13.29 31.20 -7.79
CA ALA A 82 -13.12 32.02 -8.99
C ALA A 82 -12.64 31.19 -10.20
N ASN A 83 -11.71 30.25 -10.00
CA ASN A 83 -11.23 29.38 -11.07
C ASN A 83 -12.31 28.36 -11.50
N VAL A 84 -13.03 27.77 -10.54
CA VAL A 84 -14.14 26.84 -10.77
C VAL A 84 -15.24 27.50 -11.61
N GLU A 85 -15.68 28.70 -11.25
CA GLU A 85 -16.70 29.46 -11.98
C GLU A 85 -16.20 29.84 -13.38
N ARG A 86 -14.93 30.24 -13.51
CA ARG A 86 -14.32 30.61 -14.81
C ARG A 86 -14.40 29.49 -15.85
N TYR A 87 -14.36 28.23 -15.42
CA TYR A 87 -14.39 27.06 -16.30
C TYR A 87 -15.73 26.29 -16.28
N GLY A 88 -16.77 26.80 -15.62
CA GLY A 88 -18.12 26.23 -15.68
C GLY A 88 -18.33 25.01 -14.78
N PHE A 89 -17.53 24.85 -13.73
CA PHE A 89 -17.62 23.70 -12.81
C PHE A 89 -18.46 23.98 -11.54
N GLU A 90 -18.98 25.18 -11.37
CA GLU A 90 -19.70 25.67 -10.17
C GLU A 90 -20.95 24.85 -9.82
N HIS A 91 -21.51 24.10 -10.76
CA HIS A 91 -22.64 23.20 -10.52
C HIS A 91 -22.25 21.83 -9.96
N LYS A 92 -20.97 21.46 -10.03
CA LYS A 92 -20.45 20.17 -9.56
C LYS A 92 -19.49 20.30 -8.39
N ILE A 93 -18.92 21.49 -8.18
CA ILE A 93 -17.91 21.73 -7.14
C ILE A 93 -18.46 22.73 -6.13
N THR A 94 -18.52 22.32 -4.88
CA THR A 94 -18.80 23.20 -3.74
C THR A 94 -17.50 23.42 -2.97
N VAL A 95 -17.07 24.68 -2.81
CA VAL A 95 -15.85 25.02 -2.06
C VAL A 95 -16.23 25.68 -0.74
N ARG A 96 -15.66 25.25 0.38
CA ARG A 96 -15.93 25.74 1.74
C ARG A 96 -14.64 25.94 2.53
N GLU A 97 -14.70 26.79 3.56
CA GLU A 97 -13.64 26.90 4.55
C GLU A 97 -13.74 25.71 5.53
N GLY A 98 -12.61 25.10 5.88
CA GLY A 98 -12.53 24.00 6.85
C GLY A 98 -11.31 23.10 6.63
N GLY A 99 -10.93 22.36 7.67
CA GLY A 99 -9.84 21.39 7.67
C GLY A 99 -10.14 20.19 8.57
N VAL A 100 -9.42 19.09 8.37
CA VAL A 100 -9.63 17.86 9.17
C VAL A 100 -9.51 18.18 10.66
N GLY A 101 -10.52 17.80 11.44
CA GLY A 101 -10.60 18.06 12.88
C GLY A 101 -11.10 19.47 13.27
N GLU A 102 -11.37 20.36 12.31
CA GLU A 102 -11.85 21.72 12.56
C GLU A 102 -13.37 21.88 12.39
N GLU A 103 -13.91 22.97 12.94
CA GLU A 103 -15.30 23.37 12.71
C GLU A 103 -15.51 23.69 11.22
N GLY A 104 -16.54 23.11 10.60
CA GLY A 104 -16.86 23.30 9.18
C GLY A 104 -16.35 22.20 8.25
N TRP A 105 -15.54 21.26 8.75
CA TRP A 105 -15.17 20.04 8.04
C TRP A 105 -16.20 18.93 8.24
N GLU A 106 -16.55 18.24 7.16
CA GLU A 106 -17.40 17.07 7.18
C GLU A 106 -17.08 16.16 5.98
N VAL A 107 -17.32 14.85 6.13
CA VAL A 107 -17.35 13.90 5.01
C VAL A 107 -18.83 13.61 4.72
N PRO A 108 -19.43 14.19 3.65
CA PRO A 108 -20.85 14.04 3.39
C PRO A 108 -21.25 12.58 3.15
N GLU A 109 -22.49 12.22 3.54
CA GLU A 109 -23.03 10.87 3.32
C GLU A 109 -22.98 10.47 1.83
N GLY A 110 -22.52 9.25 1.58
CA GLY A 110 -22.35 8.70 0.23
C GLY A 110 -21.10 9.20 -0.50
N THR A 111 -20.17 9.87 0.19
CA THR A 111 -18.81 10.11 -0.33
C THR A 111 -18.14 8.77 -0.61
N LYS A 112 -17.60 8.60 -1.82
CA LYS A 112 -16.87 7.39 -2.22
C LYS A 112 -15.38 7.63 -2.44
N LEU A 113 -14.98 8.89 -2.52
CA LEU A 113 -13.59 9.29 -2.73
C LEU A 113 -13.23 10.47 -1.83
N ILE A 114 -12.13 10.36 -1.09
CA ILE A 114 -11.45 11.50 -0.47
C ILE A 114 -10.11 11.67 -1.18
N VAL A 115 -9.73 12.92 -1.50
CA VAL A 115 -8.46 13.24 -2.16
C VAL A 115 -7.72 14.29 -1.35
N TRP A 116 -6.43 14.07 -1.11
CA TRP A 116 -5.59 15.04 -0.40
C TRP A 116 -4.18 15.12 -0.97
N ASN A 117 -3.79 16.32 -1.42
CA ASN A 117 -2.37 16.67 -1.56
C ASN A 117 -1.85 17.08 -0.18
N LEU A 118 -1.28 16.13 0.55
CA LEU A 118 -0.96 16.30 1.97
C LEU A 118 0.20 17.28 2.16
N PRO A 119 0.14 18.21 3.14
CA PRO A 119 1.32 18.94 3.59
C PRO A 119 2.32 17.95 4.21
N TYR A 120 3.58 17.98 3.76
CA TYR A 120 4.56 16.94 4.13
C TYR A 120 5.90 17.47 4.65
N LEU A 121 6.09 18.79 4.75
CA LEU A 121 7.30 19.35 5.37
C LEU A 121 7.30 19.15 6.88
N GLU A 122 8.48 19.05 7.48
CA GLU A 122 8.58 18.97 8.94
C GLU A 122 8.12 20.29 9.56
N PRO A 123 7.33 20.25 10.66
CA PRO A 123 6.93 21.46 11.34
C PRO A 123 8.17 22.19 11.90
N PRO A 124 8.21 23.52 11.84
CA PRO A 124 9.34 24.30 12.32
C PRO A 124 9.54 24.09 13.83
N GLU A 125 10.80 23.96 14.25
CA GLU A 125 11.15 23.87 15.68
C GLU A 125 10.70 25.13 16.44
N GLU A 126 10.43 25.00 17.74
CA GLU A 126 9.99 26.11 18.58
C GLU A 126 11.03 27.25 18.57
N GLY A 127 10.63 28.43 18.06
CA GLY A 127 11.51 29.60 17.94
C GLY A 127 12.32 29.67 16.65
N ALA A 128 12.19 28.71 15.74
CA ALA A 128 12.73 28.80 14.38
C ALA A 128 11.90 29.80 13.52
N PRO A 129 12.47 30.38 12.47
CA PRO A 129 11.69 31.15 11.49
C PRO A 129 10.63 30.24 10.85
N SER A 130 9.35 30.59 11.01
CA SER A 130 8.21 29.96 10.34
C SER A 130 7.55 30.94 9.37
N LEU A 131 6.73 30.42 8.46
CA LEU A 131 5.83 31.25 7.67
C LEU A 131 4.70 31.81 8.54
N GLU A 132 3.87 32.68 7.97
CA GLU A 132 2.61 33.03 8.64
C GLU A 132 1.73 31.78 8.80
N PRO A 133 0.91 31.66 9.87
CA PRO A 133 0.23 30.40 10.21
C PRO A 133 -0.57 29.77 9.06
N ILE A 134 -1.18 30.59 8.21
CA ILE A 134 -1.97 30.14 7.06
C ILE A 134 -1.09 29.55 5.94
N GLU A 135 0.07 30.15 5.70
CA GLU A 135 1.02 29.64 4.71
C GLU A 135 1.69 28.37 5.22
N GLU A 136 2.01 28.33 6.52
CA GLU A 136 2.59 27.16 7.19
C GLU A 136 1.65 25.95 7.12
N ALA A 137 0.34 26.14 7.36
CA ALA A 137 -0.65 25.06 7.29
C ALA A 137 -0.77 24.40 5.91
N SER A 138 -0.35 25.09 4.85
CA SER A 138 -0.34 24.53 3.49
C SER A 138 0.88 23.67 3.17
N MET A 139 1.91 23.73 4.01
CA MET A 139 3.23 23.13 3.74
C MET A 139 3.64 22.08 4.77
N SER A 140 3.33 22.35 6.03
CA SER A 140 3.90 21.63 7.17
C SER A 140 2.94 20.60 7.75
N ASP A 141 3.51 19.44 8.05
CA ASP A 141 2.83 18.31 8.67
C ASP A 141 2.70 18.53 10.18
N LEU A 142 1.86 17.73 10.84
CA LEU A 142 1.72 17.72 12.29
C LEU A 142 2.73 16.77 12.95
N GLY A 143 3.08 17.06 14.21
CA GLY A 143 3.71 16.06 15.08
C GLY A 143 2.77 14.89 15.39
N ASN A 144 3.28 13.82 16.00
CA ASN A 144 2.49 12.67 16.50
C ASN A 144 1.69 11.88 15.43
N GLY A 145 2.26 11.65 14.25
CA GLY A 145 1.65 10.85 13.16
C GLY A 145 1.07 11.68 12.02
N GLY A 146 1.11 13.01 12.14
CA GLY A 146 0.82 13.91 11.05
C GLY A 146 -0.67 14.04 10.71
N TRP A 147 -0.93 14.87 9.72
CA TRP A 147 -2.26 15.14 9.19
C TRP A 147 -2.98 13.89 8.66
N SER A 148 -2.24 12.95 8.08
CA SER A 148 -2.86 11.71 7.57
C SER A 148 -3.45 10.85 8.69
N LYS A 149 -2.86 10.87 9.89
CA LYS A 149 -3.39 10.15 11.05
C LYS A 149 -4.62 10.84 11.61
N GLU A 150 -4.65 12.16 11.67
CA GLU A 150 -5.84 12.91 12.07
C GLU A 150 -7.03 12.59 11.15
N LEU A 151 -6.79 12.48 9.83
CA LEU A 151 -7.82 12.03 8.89
C LEU A 151 -8.27 10.60 9.18
N LEU A 152 -7.32 9.67 9.38
CA LEU A 152 -7.62 8.28 9.73
C LEU A 152 -8.51 8.20 10.99
N ASP A 153 -8.14 8.92 12.05
CA ASP A 153 -8.86 8.96 13.32
C ASP A 153 -10.28 9.54 13.13
N SER A 154 -10.42 10.59 12.30
CA SER A 154 -11.75 11.16 11.96
C SER A 154 -12.66 10.19 11.19
N LEU A 155 -12.08 9.19 10.52
CA LEU A 155 -12.81 8.18 9.76
C LEU A 155 -13.19 6.95 10.59
N GLU A 156 -12.64 6.74 11.80
CA GLU A 156 -12.87 5.50 12.57
C GLU A 156 -14.35 5.26 12.89
N ASP A 157 -15.12 6.31 13.17
CA ASP A 157 -16.55 6.24 13.52
C ASP A 157 -17.50 6.39 12.31
N SER A 158 -16.97 6.52 11.09
CA SER A 158 -17.75 6.78 9.88
C SER A 158 -18.10 5.49 9.11
N ASP A 159 -19.24 5.48 8.42
CA ASP A 159 -19.54 4.44 7.44
C ASP A 159 -18.62 4.59 6.22
N ASN A 160 -17.57 3.78 6.21
CA ASN A 160 -16.53 3.79 5.18
C ASN A 160 -16.79 2.74 4.09
N GLU A 161 -18.00 2.19 3.98
CA GLU A 161 -18.28 1.15 2.99
C GLU A 161 -18.05 1.66 1.56
N GLY A 162 -17.07 1.07 0.88
CA GLY A 162 -16.65 1.45 -0.47
C GLY A 162 -16.01 2.84 -0.56
N LEU A 163 -15.55 3.42 0.55
CA LEU A 163 -14.74 4.62 0.56
C LEU A 163 -13.31 4.31 0.13
N THR A 164 -12.80 5.08 -0.83
CA THR A 164 -11.38 5.12 -1.19
C THR A 164 -10.81 6.48 -0.79
N VAL A 165 -9.64 6.48 -0.15
CA VAL A 165 -8.92 7.69 0.23
C VAL A 165 -7.63 7.75 -0.59
N VAL A 166 -7.44 8.79 -1.37
CA VAL A 166 -6.26 9.00 -2.23
C VAL A 166 -5.42 10.12 -1.66
N VAL A 167 -4.21 9.79 -1.20
CA VAL A 167 -3.34 10.73 -0.49
C VAL A 167 -1.96 10.71 -1.12
N LEU A 168 -1.40 11.89 -1.34
CA LEU A 168 0.01 12.05 -1.67
C LEU A 168 0.84 12.03 -0.39
N PHE A 169 1.83 11.16 -0.32
CA PHE A 169 2.80 11.06 0.77
C PHE A 169 4.21 11.37 0.27
N ARG A 170 5.04 11.97 1.11
CA ARG A 170 6.50 11.90 0.95
C ARG A 170 7.01 10.67 1.69
N THR A 171 7.51 9.68 0.94
CA THR A 171 7.95 8.39 1.47
C THR A 171 9.47 8.28 1.65
N ASP A 172 10.22 9.25 1.11
CA ASP A 172 11.65 9.39 1.36
C ASP A 172 12.08 10.87 1.24
N PRO A 173 12.68 11.49 2.28
CA PRO A 173 12.69 10.98 3.65
C PRO A 173 11.24 10.86 4.18
N ILE A 174 11.02 9.92 5.09
CA ILE A 174 9.69 9.66 5.66
C ILE A 174 9.19 10.89 6.43
N SER A 175 7.99 11.37 6.10
CA SER A 175 7.29 12.43 6.85
C SER A 175 6.52 11.88 8.06
N PRO A 176 6.11 12.73 9.02
CA PRO A 176 5.28 12.32 10.15
C PRO A 176 4.00 11.56 9.71
N SER A 177 3.33 12.06 8.68
CA SER A 177 2.25 11.35 8.00
C SER A 177 2.78 10.14 7.25
N ASN A 178 2.35 8.95 7.70
CA ASN A 178 2.92 7.69 7.24
C ASN A 178 1.81 6.67 6.86
N PRO A 179 1.91 6.04 5.68
CA PRO A 179 1.00 4.94 5.29
C PRO A 179 0.95 3.76 6.27
N ASP A 180 1.99 3.54 7.08
CA ASP A 180 2.05 2.44 8.05
C ASP A 180 1.09 2.65 9.25
N ASP A 181 0.70 3.89 9.57
CA ASP A 181 -0.36 4.16 10.55
C ASP A 181 -1.69 3.58 10.07
N TRP A 182 -2.03 3.79 8.78
CA TRP A 182 -3.23 3.26 8.15
C TRP A 182 -3.24 1.73 8.15
N LEU A 183 -2.11 1.12 7.77
CA LEU A 183 -1.96 -0.34 7.77
C LEU A 183 -2.21 -0.95 9.15
N SER A 184 -1.64 -0.32 10.18
CA SER A 184 -1.78 -0.77 11.58
C SER A 184 -3.22 -0.69 12.08
N SER A 185 -4.01 0.25 11.54
CA SER A 185 -5.44 0.44 11.82
C SER A 185 -6.37 -0.38 10.91
N GLY A 186 -5.84 -1.37 10.17
CA GLY A 186 -6.62 -2.28 9.34
C GLY A 186 -7.10 -1.67 8.03
N TRP A 187 -6.36 -0.70 7.51
CA TRP A 187 -6.49 -0.24 6.13
C TRP A 187 -5.45 -0.90 5.24
N SER A 188 -5.76 -0.98 3.96
CA SER A 188 -4.87 -1.43 2.90
C SER A 188 -4.47 -0.25 2.04
N SER A 189 -3.35 -0.40 1.33
CA SER A 189 -2.89 0.62 0.40
C SER A 189 -2.36 0.03 -0.90
N ARG A 190 -2.50 0.79 -1.99
CA ARG A 190 -1.89 0.52 -3.30
C ARG A 190 -1.36 1.81 -3.89
N THR A 191 -0.12 1.75 -4.38
CA THR A 191 0.49 2.87 -5.10
C THR A 191 -0.22 3.06 -6.44
N LEU A 192 -0.74 4.27 -6.66
CA LEU A 192 -1.30 4.68 -7.94
C LEU A 192 -0.24 5.35 -8.81
N GLU A 193 0.59 6.22 -8.23
CA GLU A 193 1.67 6.91 -8.93
C GLU A 193 2.82 7.19 -7.95
N MET A 194 4.03 7.35 -8.48
CA MET A 194 5.18 7.77 -7.69
C MET A 194 6.19 8.53 -8.55
N GLU A 195 6.91 9.45 -7.93
CA GLU A 195 7.95 10.22 -8.60
C GLU A 195 9.07 10.58 -7.62
N ARG A 196 10.31 10.64 -8.11
CA ARG A 196 11.44 11.17 -7.35
C ARG A 196 11.76 12.56 -7.87
N ILE A 197 11.61 13.56 -7.01
CA ILE A 197 11.83 14.98 -7.32
C ILE A 197 12.99 15.44 -6.45
N GLY A 198 14.16 15.62 -7.08
CA GLY A 198 15.39 15.90 -6.33
C GLY A 198 15.76 14.74 -5.41
N ASP A 199 15.91 15.02 -4.12
CA ASP A 199 16.19 14.06 -3.06
C ASP A 199 14.93 13.42 -2.45
N GLU A 200 13.74 13.92 -2.78
CA GLU A 200 12.48 13.45 -2.24
C GLU A 200 11.82 12.39 -3.13
N LYS A 201 11.17 11.39 -2.52
CA LYS A 201 10.24 10.48 -3.19
C LYS A 201 8.82 10.79 -2.75
N LEU A 202 7.96 11.12 -3.71
CA LEU A 202 6.52 11.28 -3.51
C LEU A 202 5.79 10.05 -4.05
N GLU A 203 4.77 9.59 -3.32
CA GLU A 203 3.91 8.48 -3.71
C GLU A 203 2.45 8.85 -3.47
N VAL A 204 1.61 8.66 -4.48
CA VAL A 204 0.16 8.78 -4.34
C VAL A 204 -0.41 7.38 -4.10
N LEU A 205 -1.01 7.19 -2.94
CA LEU A 205 -1.58 5.92 -2.52
C LEU A 205 -3.10 6.00 -2.52
N ALA A 206 -3.75 4.95 -3.04
CA ALA A 206 -5.14 4.65 -2.70
C ALA A 206 -5.17 3.83 -1.41
N LEU A 207 -6.06 4.20 -0.50
CA LEU A 207 -6.26 3.62 0.83
C LEU A 207 -7.72 3.19 0.97
N TRP A 208 -7.97 2.01 1.52
CA TRP A 208 -9.33 1.51 1.80
C TRP A 208 -9.34 0.61 3.04
N LYS A 209 -10.50 0.46 3.67
CA LYS A 209 -10.64 -0.50 4.79
C LYS A 209 -10.49 -1.91 4.24
N THR A 210 -9.53 -2.68 4.76
CA THR A 210 -9.22 -4.01 4.25
C THR A 210 -10.47 -4.90 4.22
N GLY A 211 -10.70 -5.58 3.09
CA GLY A 211 -11.88 -6.41 2.90
C GLY A 211 -13.20 -5.65 2.87
N SER A 212 -13.16 -4.35 2.54
CA SER A 212 -14.30 -3.44 2.64
C SER A 212 -14.94 -3.43 4.04
N GLY A 213 -14.13 -3.66 5.08
CA GLY A 213 -14.58 -3.73 6.48
C GLY A 213 -15.15 -5.09 6.92
N VAL A 214 -15.29 -6.06 6.01
CA VAL A 214 -15.70 -7.43 6.38
C VAL A 214 -14.58 -8.06 7.19
N ILE A 215 -14.87 -8.56 8.40
CA ILE A 215 -13.90 -9.27 9.26
C ILE A 215 -13.60 -10.68 8.74
N GLU A 216 -12.47 -11.22 9.16
CA GLU A 216 -12.04 -12.58 8.86
C GLU A 216 -12.83 -13.67 9.60
N ASP A 217 -12.90 -14.86 8.99
CA ASP A 217 -13.35 -16.05 9.70
C ASP A 217 -12.25 -16.54 10.65
N ARG A 218 -12.65 -17.16 11.76
CA ARG A 218 -11.73 -17.74 12.75
C ARG A 218 -12.12 -19.17 13.11
N GLU A 219 -11.12 -20.04 13.18
CA GLU A 219 -11.26 -21.44 13.60
C GLU A 219 -10.22 -21.80 14.67
N GLU A 220 -10.63 -22.60 15.67
CA GLU A 220 -9.71 -23.09 16.71
C GLU A 220 -8.79 -24.20 16.17
N LEU A 221 -9.33 -25.07 15.31
CA LEU A 221 -8.63 -26.25 14.79
C LEU A 221 -9.15 -26.62 13.39
N CYS A 222 -8.23 -26.88 12.47
CA CYS A 222 -8.53 -27.43 11.14
C CYS A 222 -7.46 -28.44 10.69
N GLU A 223 -7.68 -29.11 9.56
CA GLU A 223 -6.63 -29.89 8.88
C GLU A 223 -5.51 -28.98 8.38
N SER A 224 -5.86 -28.02 7.51
CA SER A 224 -5.02 -26.90 7.10
C SER A 224 -5.89 -25.68 6.76
N ALA A 225 -5.40 -24.48 7.05
CA ALA A 225 -6.12 -23.23 6.80
C ALA A 225 -6.46 -23.05 5.32
N MET A 226 -5.61 -23.59 4.42
CA MET A 226 -5.88 -23.61 2.98
C MET A 226 -7.07 -24.50 2.59
N ASP A 227 -7.34 -25.57 3.35
CA ASP A 227 -8.51 -26.41 3.10
C ASP A 227 -9.78 -25.75 3.63
N SER A 228 -9.73 -25.10 4.81
CA SER A 228 -10.84 -24.28 5.31
C SER A 228 -11.16 -23.13 4.33
N ALA A 229 -10.13 -22.41 3.86
CA ALA A 229 -10.28 -21.33 2.88
C ALA A 229 -10.95 -21.79 1.59
N ARG A 230 -10.80 -23.07 1.18
CA ARG A 230 -11.47 -23.61 -0.02
C ARG A 230 -12.99 -23.54 0.09
N GLY A 231 -13.53 -23.77 1.29
CA GLY A 231 -14.96 -23.78 1.58
C GLY A 231 -15.61 -22.40 1.69
N MET A 232 -14.81 -21.33 1.75
CA MET A 232 -15.32 -19.95 1.85
C MET A 232 -16.11 -19.54 0.60
N PRO A 233 -16.97 -18.50 0.68
CA PRO A 233 -17.64 -17.92 -0.48
C PRO A 233 -16.72 -17.54 -1.65
N ASN A 234 -17.30 -17.33 -2.83
CA ASN A 234 -16.57 -16.87 -4.02
C ASN A 234 -16.62 -15.34 -4.21
N THR A 235 -17.22 -14.62 -3.26
CA THR A 235 -17.47 -13.17 -3.34
C THR A 235 -16.85 -12.45 -2.16
N GLY A 236 -16.35 -11.23 -2.37
CA GLY A 236 -15.73 -10.43 -1.32
C GLY A 236 -14.31 -10.90 -0.96
N TRP A 237 -13.73 -10.24 0.06
CA TRP A 237 -12.38 -10.51 0.54
C TRP A 237 -12.37 -11.64 1.57
N GLN A 238 -12.20 -12.86 1.08
CA GLN A 238 -12.32 -14.08 1.87
C GLN A 238 -11.00 -14.50 2.49
N ARG A 239 -10.96 -14.55 3.82
CA ARG A 239 -9.79 -14.95 4.60
C ARG A 239 -10.17 -15.61 5.91
N ILE A 240 -9.31 -16.51 6.36
CA ILE A 240 -9.48 -17.25 7.60
C ILE A 240 -8.18 -17.25 8.40
N VAL A 241 -8.29 -17.10 9.72
CA VAL A 241 -7.20 -17.28 10.68
C VAL A 241 -7.51 -18.50 11.54
N VAL A 242 -6.53 -19.37 11.71
CA VAL A 242 -6.69 -20.61 12.49
C VAL A 242 -5.69 -20.64 13.64
N GLU A 243 -6.13 -21.08 14.82
CA GLU A 243 -5.22 -21.21 15.97
C GLU A 243 -4.29 -22.43 15.84
N ASN A 244 -4.82 -23.57 15.36
CA ASN A 244 -4.07 -24.82 15.25
C ASN A 244 -4.38 -25.57 13.94
N GLN A 245 -3.35 -26.18 13.36
CA GLN A 245 -3.49 -27.09 12.21
C GLN A 245 -3.03 -28.51 12.60
N ILE A 246 -3.76 -29.52 12.14
CA ILE A 246 -3.40 -30.94 12.33
C ILE A 246 -2.34 -31.35 11.30
N SER A 247 -2.52 -30.94 10.05
CA SER A 247 -1.75 -31.38 8.89
C SER A 247 -1.28 -30.20 8.02
N GLY A 248 -0.76 -29.16 8.69
CA GLY A 248 -0.22 -27.96 8.04
C GLY A 248 0.77 -28.29 6.92
N ARG A 249 0.64 -27.61 5.78
CA ARG A 249 1.39 -27.90 4.56
C ARG A 249 2.34 -26.76 4.18
N GLY A 250 3.53 -27.13 3.77
CA GLY A 250 4.48 -26.29 3.06
C GLY A 250 4.65 -26.74 1.60
N ARG A 251 5.54 -26.04 0.87
CA ARG A 251 5.80 -26.33 -0.54
C ARG A 251 6.32 -27.75 -0.75
N ARG A 252 6.01 -28.33 -1.91
CA ARG A 252 6.44 -29.68 -2.32
C ARG A 252 6.09 -30.79 -1.30
N GLY A 253 5.03 -30.59 -0.51
CA GLY A 253 4.51 -31.59 0.42
C GLY A 253 5.24 -31.69 1.75
N THR A 254 6.11 -30.73 2.10
CA THR A 254 6.70 -30.67 3.44
C THR A 254 5.64 -30.32 4.50
N ALA A 255 5.79 -30.82 5.73
CA ALA A 255 4.92 -30.41 6.83
C ALA A 255 5.26 -28.99 7.32
N TRP A 256 4.26 -28.22 7.72
CA TRP A 256 4.41 -26.97 8.46
C TRP A 256 4.14 -27.21 9.94
N GLU A 257 5.18 -27.07 10.78
CA GLU A 257 5.06 -27.19 12.23
C GLU A 257 4.68 -25.84 12.85
N SER A 258 3.47 -25.75 13.40
CA SER A 258 2.96 -24.55 14.09
C SER A 258 2.91 -24.73 15.61
N ARG A 259 2.97 -23.63 16.35
CA ARG A 259 2.74 -23.57 17.81
C ARG A 259 1.62 -22.57 18.11
N PRO A 260 0.93 -22.71 19.26
CA PRO A 260 -0.06 -21.73 19.70
C PRO A 260 0.53 -20.31 19.69
N GLY A 261 -0.25 -19.38 19.14
CA GLY A 261 0.15 -17.98 19.00
C GLY A 261 0.90 -17.64 17.71
N ASP A 262 1.21 -18.61 16.85
CA ASP A 262 1.68 -18.35 15.48
C ASP A 262 0.56 -17.81 14.59
N LEU A 263 0.92 -17.05 13.57
CA LEU A 263 -0.05 -16.65 12.54
C LEU A 263 -0.19 -17.79 11.55
N LEU A 264 -1.40 -18.36 11.45
CA LEU A 264 -1.79 -19.33 10.43
C LEU A 264 -3.01 -18.79 9.71
N ALA A 265 -2.79 -18.16 8.56
CA ALA A 265 -3.85 -17.50 7.82
C ALA A 265 -3.92 -18.00 6.37
N SER A 266 -5.11 -17.97 5.79
CA SER A 266 -5.30 -18.27 4.37
C SER A 266 -6.34 -17.38 3.72
N TRP A 267 -6.11 -17.02 2.47
CA TRP A 267 -7.01 -16.21 1.64
C TRP A 267 -7.51 -17.03 0.46
N LYS A 268 -8.76 -16.80 0.07
CA LYS A 268 -9.35 -17.32 -1.17
C LYS A 268 -9.56 -16.17 -2.14
N ILE A 269 -8.84 -16.23 -3.26
CA ILE A 269 -8.92 -15.23 -4.32
C ILE A 269 -9.68 -15.83 -5.49
N ASN A 270 -10.89 -15.33 -5.74
CA ASN A 270 -11.75 -15.81 -6.83
C ASN A 270 -11.47 -15.08 -8.15
N ARG A 271 -10.19 -15.08 -8.57
CA ARG A 271 -9.68 -14.55 -9.84
C ARG A 271 -8.53 -15.42 -10.29
N GLU A 272 -8.39 -15.66 -11.59
CA GLU A 272 -7.23 -16.40 -12.08
C GLU A 272 -5.95 -15.59 -11.82
N PRO A 273 -4.85 -16.21 -11.36
CA PRO A 273 -3.59 -15.48 -11.14
C PRO A 273 -3.18 -14.65 -12.35
N SER A 274 -3.35 -15.20 -13.56
CA SER A 274 -2.99 -14.56 -14.84
C SER A 274 -3.76 -13.28 -15.16
N GLU A 275 -4.85 -12.99 -14.45
CA GLU A 275 -5.51 -11.68 -14.52
C GLU A 275 -4.68 -10.59 -13.84
N ILE A 276 -3.75 -10.97 -12.96
CA ILE A 276 -2.93 -10.07 -12.15
C ILE A 276 -1.46 -10.21 -12.54
N SER A 277 -0.90 -11.43 -12.42
CA SER A 277 0.50 -11.75 -12.76
C SER A 277 0.72 -13.27 -12.81
N THR A 278 1.96 -13.75 -12.67
CA THR A 278 2.26 -15.18 -12.51
C THR A 278 2.20 -15.60 -11.04
N PRO A 279 1.86 -16.87 -10.71
CA PRO A 279 1.90 -17.34 -9.32
C PRO A 279 3.26 -17.18 -8.65
N GLY A 280 4.36 -17.30 -9.41
CA GLY A 280 5.72 -17.09 -8.93
C GLY A 280 5.96 -15.64 -8.52
N MET A 281 5.62 -14.70 -9.42
CA MET A 281 5.72 -13.26 -9.14
C MET A 281 4.83 -12.84 -7.97
N LEU A 282 3.57 -13.28 -7.93
CA LEU A 282 2.66 -12.99 -6.81
C LEU A 282 3.22 -13.46 -5.47
N GLN A 283 3.78 -14.66 -5.41
CA GLN A 283 4.34 -15.20 -4.16
C GLN A 283 5.53 -14.37 -3.65
N ILE A 284 6.38 -13.89 -4.56
CA ILE A 284 7.53 -13.05 -4.21
C ILE A 284 7.07 -11.64 -3.84
N GLY A 285 6.15 -11.04 -4.59
CA GLY A 285 5.62 -9.71 -4.31
C GLY A 285 4.91 -9.63 -2.97
N ILE A 286 4.04 -10.61 -2.66
CA ILE A 286 3.38 -10.73 -1.35
C ILE A 286 4.42 -10.92 -0.24
N GLY A 287 5.38 -11.82 -0.45
CA GLY A 287 6.46 -12.01 0.52
C GLY A 287 7.31 -10.76 0.71
N GLY A 288 7.55 -9.99 -0.34
CA GLY A 288 8.30 -8.75 -0.32
C GLY A 288 7.60 -7.67 0.48
N ALA A 289 6.33 -7.43 0.20
CA ALA A 289 5.48 -6.48 0.92
C ALA A 289 5.37 -6.83 2.42
N ILE A 290 5.18 -8.10 2.75
CA ILE A 290 5.13 -8.56 4.15
C ILE A 290 6.51 -8.43 4.82
N SER A 291 7.59 -8.78 4.12
CA SER A 291 8.94 -8.73 4.71
C SER A 291 9.34 -7.32 5.14
N GLU A 292 8.94 -6.32 4.36
CA GLU A 292 9.16 -4.90 4.67
C GLU A 292 8.45 -4.51 5.98
N SER A 293 7.16 -4.83 6.11
CA SER A 293 6.39 -4.45 7.31
C SER A 293 6.70 -5.27 8.55
N LEU A 294 7.25 -6.47 8.41
CA LEU A 294 7.68 -7.30 9.54
C LEU A 294 9.17 -7.15 9.89
N ASN A 295 9.83 -6.15 9.31
CA ASN A 295 11.25 -5.85 9.51
C ASN A 295 12.14 -7.10 9.36
N CYS A 296 11.90 -7.85 8.30
CA CYS A 296 12.61 -9.08 7.98
C CYS A 296 13.01 -9.12 6.49
N ASP A 297 13.63 -10.19 6.04
CA ASP A 297 14.02 -10.34 4.64
C ASP A 297 13.24 -11.44 3.94
N LEU A 298 13.23 -11.35 2.62
CA LEU A 298 12.69 -12.37 1.75
C LEU A 298 13.82 -13.25 1.23
N LYS A 299 13.76 -14.55 1.51
CA LYS A 299 14.54 -15.58 0.83
C LYS A 299 13.71 -16.11 -0.33
N TRP A 300 14.24 -15.95 -1.55
CA TRP A 300 13.56 -16.41 -2.75
C TRP A 300 13.31 -17.93 -2.69
N PRO A 301 12.10 -18.39 -3.10
CA PRO A 301 11.01 -17.59 -3.68
C PRO A 301 9.89 -17.23 -2.70
N ASN A 302 9.96 -17.60 -1.42
CA ASN A 302 8.75 -17.64 -0.59
C ASN A 302 8.95 -17.63 0.93
N ASP A 303 10.20 -17.59 1.42
CA ASP A 303 10.47 -17.72 2.85
C ASP A 303 10.78 -16.35 3.44
N LEU A 304 10.12 -16.02 4.56
CA LEU A 304 10.47 -14.87 5.38
C LEU A 304 11.56 -15.30 6.36
N ILE A 305 12.63 -14.50 6.47
CA ILE A 305 13.82 -14.85 7.25
C ILE A 305 14.34 -13.65 8.04
N SER A 306 15.02 -13.91 9.15
CA SER A 306 15.75 -12.88 9.89
C SER A 306 16.97 -12.39 9.09
N ALA A 307 17.56 -11.28 9.51
CA ALA A 307 18.81 -10.78 8.92
C ALA A 307 19.98 -11.79 9.00
N ARG A 308 19.87 -12.81 9.85
CA ARG A 308 20.84 -13.92 10.01
C ARG A 308 20.47 -15.18 9.21
N GLY A 309 19.42 -15.13 8.38
CA GLY A 309 18.97 -16.26 7.58
C GLY A 309 18.10 -17.29 8.31
N GLU A 310 17.67 -17.01 9.55
CA GLU A 310 16.79 -17.90 10.32
C GLU A 310 15.35 -17.77 9.83
N LYS A 311 14.65 -18.89 9.61
CA LYS A 311 13.28 -18.85 9.08
C LYS A 311 12.30 -18.25 10.08
N ILE A 312 11.52 -17.26 9.63
CA ILE A 312 10.42 -16.62 10.38
C ILE A 312 9.08 -17.13 9.89
N GLY A 313 8.92 -17.27 8.57
CA GLY A 313 7.62 -17.57 7.97
C GLY A 313 7.73 -18.11 6.56
N GLY A 314 6.59 -18.46 5.98
CA GLY A 314 6.50 -18.91 4.59
C GLY A 314 5.16 -18.51 3.97
N ILE A 315 5.24 -18.16 2.68
CA ILE A 315 4.09 -17.92 1.81
C ILE A 315 3.95 -19.12 0.87
N MET A 316 2.72 -19.57 0.64
CA MET A 316 2.41 -20.59 -0.33
C MET A 316 1.18 -20.20 -1.15
N ILE A 317 1.28 -20.32 -2.48
CA ILE A 317 0.15 -20.14 -3.39
C ILE A 317 -0.25 -21.49 -4.00
N GLU A 318 -1.54 -21.82 -3.93
CA GLU A 318 -2.14 -22.97 -4.59
C GLU A 318 -3.24 -22.52 -5.55
N ALA A 319 -3.01 -22.71 -6.85
CA ALA A 319 -4.06 -22.66 -7.87
C ALA A 319 -4.49 -24.09 -8.22
N ASN A 320 -5.78 -24.30 -8.52
CA ASN A 320 -6.25 -25.61 -8.98
C ASN A 320 -7.04 -25.41 -10.28
N SER A 321 -6.66 -26.13 -11.34
CA SER A 321 -7.34 -26.06 -12.64
C SER A 321 -8.84 -26.41 -12.60
N SER A 322 -9.33 -27.08 -11.55
CA SER A 322 -10.74 -27.46 -11.42
C SER A 322 -11.61 -26.50 -10.62
N ASN A 323 -11.05 -25.44 -10.01
CA ASN A 323 -11.82 -24.40 -9.32
C ASN A 323 -11.30 -23.03 -9.72
N PRO A 324 -12.17 -22.06 -10.04
CA PRO A 324 -11.71 -20.72 -10.41
C PRO A 324 -10.88 -20.09 -9.28
N GLY A 325 -9.76 -19.50 -9.67
CA GLY A 325 -8.86 -18.75 -8.81
C GLY A 325 -7.87 -19.55 -7.96
N PHE A 326 -7.36 -18.94 -6.90
CA PHE A 326 -6.25 -19.48 -6.11
C PHE A 326 -6.39 -19.19 -4.61
N ARG A 327 -5.60 -19.91 -3.82
CA ARG A 327 -5.50 -19.74 -2.38
C ARG A 327 -4.09 -19.37 -1.99
N ILE A 328 -3.98 -18.56 -0.95
CA ILE A 328 -2.71 -18.13 -0.36
C ILE A 328 -2.72 -18.62 1.07
N GLY A 329 -1.66 -19.28 1.51
CA GLY A 329 -1.44 -19.68 2.89
C GLY A 329 -0.20 -19.00 3.41
N ILE A 330 -0.30 -18.36 4.57
CA ILE A 330 0.80 -17.65 5.21
C ILE A 330 0.92 -18.17 6.64
N GLY A 331 2.09 -18.74 6.92
CA GLY A 331 2.48 -19.18 8.25
C GLY A 331 3.63 -18.33 8.77
N ILE A 332 3.50 -17.74 9.95
CA ILE A 332 4.55 -16.93 10.57
C ILE A 332 4.72 -17.36 12.03
N ASN A 333 5.96 -17.62 12.43
CA ASN A 333 6.31 -17.96 13.80
C ASN A 333 6.18 -16.73 14.70
N SER A 334 5.56 -16.90 15.86
CA SER A 334 5.46 -15.87 16.90
C SER A 334 6.78 -15.60 17.59
N SER A 335 7.47 -16.68 17.94
CA SER A 335 8.66 -16.69 18.80
C SER A 335 9.74 -17.63 18.26
N PRO A 336 11.03 -17.33 18.55
CA PRO A 336 12.14 -18.19 18.17
C PRO A 336 12.01 -19.61 18.72
N ARG A 337 12.48 -20.58 17.93
CA ARG A 337 12.34 -22.02 18.22
C ARG A 337 13.34 -22.83 17.41
N GLU A 338 13.37 -24.12 17.69
CA GLU A 338 14.07 -25.11 16.88
C GLU A 338 13.05 -26.04 16.21
N VAL A 339 13.20 -26.26 14.90
CA VAL A 339 12.39 -27.19 14.10
C VAL A 339 13.35 -28.13 13.38
N GLY A 340 13.29 -29.43 13.69
CA GLY A 340 14.17 -30.43 13.08
C GLY A 340 15.67 -30.15 13.23
N GLY A 341 16.11 -29.55 14.34
CA GLY A 341 17.51 -29.18 14.58
C GLY A 341 17.95 -27.85 13.95
N VAL A 342 17.04 -27.12 13.30
CA VAL A 342 17.33 -25.84 12.65
C VAL A 342 16.73 -24.69 13.46
N SER A 343 17.55 -23.68 13.76
CA SER A 343 17.10 -22.45 14.42
C SER A 343 16.12 -21.68 13.53
N CYS A 344 14.95 -21.39 14.08
CA CYS A 344 13.93 -20.54 13.49
C CYS A 344 13.72 -19.32 14.38
N GLN A 345 13.38 -18.21 13.77
CA GLN A 345 13.07 -16.96 14.44
C GLN A 345 11.54 -16.75 14.44
N GLY A 346 11.05 -15.85 15.29
CA GLY A 346 9.66 -15.37 15.24
C GLY A 346 9.59 -13.86 15.00
N TRP A 347 8.40 -13.34 14.71
CA TRP A 347 8.23 -11.88 14.59
C TRP A 347 8.62 -11.16 15.89
N SER A 348 8.57 -11.83 17.04
CA SER A 348 9.06 -11.27 18.31
C SER A 348 10.53 -10.84 18.25
N GLY A 349 11.33 -11.45 17.38
CA GLY A 349 12.74 -11.13 17.18
C GLY A 349 12.99 -10.02 16.16
N THR A 350 11.98 -9.61 15.39
CA THR A 350 12.10 -8.57 14.35
C THR A 350 11.28 -7.32 14.66
N MET A 351 10.03 -7.51 15.08
CA MET A 351 9.06 -6.46 15.42
C MET A 351 8.95 -6.21 16.93
N GLY A 352 9.53 -7.09 17.76
CA GLY A 352 9.31 -7.09 19.20
C GLY A 352 7.97 -7.72 19.60
N MET A 353 7.57 -7.54 20.85
CA MET A 353 6.38 -8.18 21.43
C MET A 353 5.09 -7.45 21.02
N ILE A 354 4.63 -7.72 19.79
CA ILE A 354 3.32 -7.28 19.28
C ILE A 354 2.33 -8.44 19.24
N SER A 355 1.03 -8.12 19.28
CA SER A 355 -0.04 -9.12 19.27
C SER A 355 -0.17 -9.82 17.91
N LEU A 356 -0.65 -11.07 17.92
CA LEU A 356 -1.01 -11.81 16.70
C LEU A 356 -2.00 -11.01 15.83
N GLU A 357 -2.93 -10.29 16.47
CA GLU A 357 -3.89 -9.43 15.79
C GLU A 357 -3.21 -8.32 14.97
N THR A 358 -2.19 -7.69 15.54
CA THR A 358 -1.43 -6.65 14.84
C THR A 358 -0.67 -7.22 13.65
N VAL A 359 -0.04 -8.39 13.83
CA VAL A 359 0.66 -9.09 12.74
C VAL A 359 -0.32 -9.50 11.64
N PHE A 360 -1.50 -10.01 12.01
CA PHE A 360 -2.54 -10.38 11.04
C PHE A 360 -3.01 -9.16 10.25
N ARG A 361 -3.32 -8.03 10.90
CA ARG A 361 -3.74 -6.80 10.21
C ARG A 361 -2.70 -6.32 9.19
N ILE A 362 -1.42 -6.34 9.58
CA ILE A 362 -0.31 -6.00 8.68
C ILE A 362 -0.28 -6.95 7.47
N VAL A 363 -0.33 -8.25 7.72
CA VAL A 363 -0.26 -9.26 6.65
C VAL A 363 -1.47 -9.16 5.72
N ASP A 364 -2.67 -9.05 6.29
CA ASP A 364 -3.92 -8.94 5.53
C ASP A 364 -3.94 -7.67 4.67
N GLY A 365 -3.52 -6.54 5.23
CA GLY A 365 -3.43 -5.29 4.49
C GLY A 365 -2.41 -5.32 3.35
N ARG A 366 -1.27 -6.01 3.52
CA ARG A 366 -0.28 -6.20 2.44
C ARG A 366 -0.76 -7.17 1.36
N VAL A 367 -1.48 -8.23 1.74
CA VAL A 367 -2.09 -9.16 0.78
C VAL A 367 -3.20 -8.46 -0.01
N SER A 368 -4.05 -7.68 0.67
CA SER A 368 -5.11 -6.88 0.05
C SER A 368 -4.56 -5.80 -0.88
N GLY A 369 -3.51 -5.07 -0.47
CA GLY A 369 -2.85 -4.06 -1.29
C GLY A 369 -2.46 -4.57 -2.68
N ILE A 370 -2.06 -5.85 -2.78
CA ILE A 370 -1.68 -6.51 -4.04
C ILE A 370 -2.89 -7.11 -4.76
N LEU A 371 -3.87 -7.67 -4.05
CA LEU A 371 -4.84 -8.62 -4.64
C LEU A 371 -6.31 -8.26 -4.48
N GLU A 372 -6.68 -7.37 -3.56
CA GLU A 372 -8.09 -7.01 -3.35
C GLU A 372 -8.60 -6.26 -4.59
N ASN A 373 -9.61 -6.83 -5.25
CA ASN A 373 -10.23 -6.24 -6.41
C ASN A 373 -11.27 -5.22 -5.96
N LEU A 374 -11.07 -3.97 -6.36
CA LEU A 374 -11.92 -2.84 -6.00
C LEU A 374 -12.47 -2.18 -7.26
N GLU A 375 -13.70 -1.66 -7.17
CA GLU A 375 -14.30 -0.97 -8.32
C GLU A 375 -13.51 0.30 -8.70
N MET A 376 -12.98 1.02 -7.70
CA MET A 376 -12.38 2.34 -7.89
C MET A 376 -10.86 2.32 -8.05
N VAL A 377 -10.19 1.32 -7.47
CA VAL A 377 -8.73 1.23 -7.43
C VAL A 377 -8.30 0.20 -8.47
N PRO A 378 -7.51 0.59 -9.50
CA PRO A 378 -7.04 -0.35 -10.51
C PRO A 378 -6.16 -1.44 -9.88
N ASP A 379 -6.05 -2.59 -10.56
CA ASP A 379 -5.10 -3.63 -10.18
C ASP A 379 -3.66 -3.09 -10.13
N ILE A 380 -2.81 -3.74 -9.33
CA ILE A 380 -1.40 -3.37 -9.24
C ILE A 380 -0.69 -3.56 -10.58
N ASP A 381 0.13 -2.58 -10.95
CA ASP A 381 0.96 -2.68 -12.15
C ASP A 381 2.03 -3.76 -11.97
N GLN A 382 2.29 -4.50 -13.05
CA GLN A 382 3.35 -5.51 -13.09
C GLN A 382 4.73 -4.91 -12.73
N GLU A 383 5.04 -3.70 -13.18
CA GLU A 383 6.30 -3.01 -12.87
C GLU A 383 6.43 -2.69 -11.37
N ILE A 384 5.33 -2.29 -10.71
CA ILE A 384 5.31 -2.05 -9.26
C ILE A 384 5.52 -3.36 -8.50
N LEU A 385 4.88 -4.45 -8.94
CA LEU A 385 5.03 -5.77 -8.34
C LEU A 385 6.48 -6.30 -8.47
N GLU A 386 7.11 -6.10 -9.63
CA GLU A 386 8.53 -6.39 -9.85
C GLU A 386 9.45 -5.55 -8.98
N MET A 387 9.16 -4.25 -8.85
CA MET A 387 9.90 -3.34 -7.97
C MET A 387 9.83 -3.79 -6.51
N ILE A 388 8.64 -4.12 -5.99
CA ILE A 388 8.46 -4.64 -4.62
C ILE A 388 9.29 -5.91 -4.43
N SER A 389 9.19 -6.83 -5.38
CA SER A 389 9.91 -8.11 -5.37
C SER A 389 11.42 -7.92 -5.34
N TRP A 390 11.94 -7.06 -6.23
CA TRP A 390 13.37 -6.79 -6.33
C TRP A 390 13.90 -6.03 -5.12
N LYS A 391 13.17 -5.03 -4.62
CA LYS A 391 13.51 -4.29 -3.39
C LYS A 391 13.65 -5.24 -2.20
N ALA A 392 12.74 -6.21 -2.06
CA ALA A 392 12.78 -7.18 -0.97
C ALA A 392 14.00 -8.12 -1.06
N LEU A 393 14.31 -8.67 -2.24
CA LEU A 393 15.49 -9.54 -2.40
C LEU A 393 16.80 -8.76 -2.24
N SER A 394 16.89 -7.59 -2.87
CA SER A 394 18.10 -6.74 -2.88
C SER A 394 18.50 -6.25 -1.49
N ARG A 395 17.55 -6.14 -0.54
CA ARG A 395 17.84 -5.81 0.87
C ARG A 395 18.87 -6.78 1.48
N SER A 396 18.68 -8.08 1.29
CA SER A 396 19.59 -9.10 1.81
C SER A 396 20.93 -9.12 1.05
N LEU A 397 20.87 -9.01 -0.28
CA LEU A 397 22.06 -8.96 -1.14
C LEU A 397 22.97 -7.76 -0.81
N SER A 398 22.37 -6.61 -0.51
CA SER A 398 23.09 -5.39 -0.14
C SER A 398 23.86 -5.50 1.18
N ARG A 399 23.49 -6.47 2.05
CA ARG A 399 24.25 -6.78 3.28
C ARG A 399 25.33 -7.83 3.07
N GLY A 400 25.50 -8.35 1.85
CA GLY A 400 26.56 -9.29 1.49
C GLY A 400 26.15 -10.76 1.46
N VAL A 401 24.83 -11.06 1.50
CA VAL A 401 24.33 -12.43 1.34
C VAL A 401 24.75 -12.97 -0.03
N GLN A 402 25.29 -14.19 -0.04
CA GLN A 402 25.80 -14.84 -1.25
C GLN A 402 24.89 -15.98 -1.70
N ALA A 403 24.84 -16.21 -3.00
CA ALA A 403 24.13 -17.32 -3.62
C ALA A 403 25.11 -18.22 -4.39
N GLU A 404 24.89 -19.54 -4.32
CA GLU A 404 25.68 -20.56 -5.01
C GLU A 404 24.74 -21.41 -5.88
N PHE A 405 25.13 -21.69 -7.13
CA PHE A 405 24.48 -22.62 -8.04
C PHE A 405 25.48 -23.70 -8.45
N GLY A 406 25.21 -24.97 -8.11
CA GLY A 406 26.14 -26.07 -8.42
C GLY A 406 27.55 -25.91 -7.80
N ASN A 407 27.65 -25.29 -6.62
CA ASN A 407 28.88 -24.88 -5.91
C ASN A 407 29.65 -23.68 -6.50
N GLU A 408 29.19 -23.10 -7.60
CA GLU A 408 29.75 -21.86 -8.14
C GLU A 408 29.02 -20.66 -7.53
N LYS A 409 29.78 -19.61 -7.18
CA LYS A 409 29.18 -18.36 -6.72
C LYS A 409 28.50 -17.67 -7.88
N ILE A 410 27.24 -17.31 -7.69
CA ILE A 410 26.45 -16.57 -8.68
C ILE A 410 26.13 -15.18 -8.17
N ARG A 411 26.04 -14.22 -9.09
CA ARG A 411 25.56 -12.89 -8.77
C ARG A 411 24.10 -12.78 -9.20
N ILE A 412 23.21 -12.54 -8.25
CA ILE A 412 21.81 -12.25 -8.57
C ILE A 412 21.73 -10.79 -9.04
N VAL A 413 21.19 -10.59 -10.24
CA VAL A 413 21.09 -9.27 -10.90
C VAL A 413 19.66 -8.79 -11.09
N GLY A 414 18.67 -9.66 -10.89
CA GLY A 414 17.27 -9.28 -11.00
C GLY A 414 16.30 -10.44 -10.78
N ILE A 415 15.04 -10.17 -11.09
CA ILE A 415 13.94 -11.14 -11.16
C ILE A 415 13.24 -10.91 -12.50
N ASP A 416 12.85 -11.96 -13.20
CA ASP A 416 12.07 -11.84 -14.43
C ASP A 416 10.56 -11.67 -14.14
N VAL A 417 9.77 -11.41 -15.18
CA VAL A 417 8.29 -11.26 -15.11
C VAL A 417 7.56 -12.48 -14.51
N ASN A 418 8.20 -13.65 -14.50
CA ASN A 418 7.64 -14.90 -13.96
C ASN A 418 8.00 -15.14 -12.48
N GLY A 419 8.87 -14.31 -11.92
CA GLY A 419 9.41 -14.49 -10.56
C GLY A 419 10.64 -15.40 -10.50
N PHE A 420 11.32 -15.67 -11.62
CA PHE A 420 12.58 -16.41 -11.64
C PHE A 420 13.78 -15.49 -11.41
N LEU A 421 14.85 -16.02 -10.82
CA LEU A 421 16.05 -15.23 -10.59
C LEU A 421 16.82 -15.03 -11.90
N LEU A 422 17.23 -13.79 -12.16
CA LEU A 422 18.23 -13.47 -13.17
C LEU A 422 19.60 -13.49 -12.49
N VAL A 423 20.50 -14.34 -13.00
CA VAL A 423 21.84 -14.52 -12.43
C VAL A 423 22.90 -14.26 -13.48
N GLU A 424 23.94 -13.52 -13.10
CA GLU A 424 25.14 -13.32 -13.91
C GLU A 424 26.19 -14.37 -13.51
N ALA A 425 26.64 -15.15 -14.50
CA ALA A 425 27.74 -16.11 -14.38
C ALA A 425 28.63 -16.02 -15.62
N ASP A 426 29.93 -15.78 -15.43
CA ASP A 426 30.94 -15.63 -16.50
C ASP A 426 30.56 -14.63 -17.62
N GLY A 427 29.85 -13.56 -17.27
CA GLY A 427 29.40 -12.51 -18.20
C GLY A 427 28.15 -12.86 -19.01
N TYR A 428 27.48 -13.96 -18.71
CA TYR A 428 26.18 -14.32 -19.29
C TYR A 428 25.07 -14.22 -18.23
N GLU A 429 23.89 -13.78 -18.66
CA GLU A 429 22.69 -13.82 -17.84
C GLU A 429 21.97 -15.16 -18.04
N ILE A 430 21.64 -15.81 -16.93
CA ILE A 430 20.96 -17.11 -16.88
C ILE A 430 19.70 -16.95 -16.02
N VAL A 431 18.60 -17.58 -16.44
CA VAL A 431 17.36 -17.63 -15.67
C VAL A 431 17.35 -18.89 -14.79
N VAL A 432 17.19 -18.71 -13.48
CA VAL A 432 17.08 -19.81 -12.51
C VAL A 432 15.66 -19.91 -11.98
N SER A 433 14.97 -21.00 -12.33
CA SER A 433 13.59 -21.26 -11.94
C SER A 433 13.43 -22.27 -10.79
N ASP A 434 14.43 -23.12 -10.53
CA ASP A 434 14.39 -24.09 -9.44
C ASP A 434 15.08 -23.58 -8.18
N SER A 435 14.31 -23.33 -7.12
CA SER A 435 14.84 -22.84 -5.84
C SER A 435 15.77 -23.79 -5.10
N HIS A 436 15.77 -25.08 -5.42
CA HIS A 436 16.65 -26.05 -4.75
C HIS A 436 18.04 -26.10 -5.38
N SER A 437 18.19 -25.53 -6.57
CA SER A 437 19.48 -25.39 -7.23
C SER A 437 20.33 -24.26 -6.64
N VAL A 438 19.72 -23.38 -5.81
CA VAL A 438 20.36 -22.21 -5.21
C VAL A 438 20.57 -22.41 -3.72
N THR A 439 21.82 -22.33 -3.27
CA THR A 439 22.18 -22.30 -1.86
C THR A 439 22.50 -20.88 -1.43
N TRP A 440 21.93 -20.43 -0.32
CA TRP A 440 22.11 -19.08 0.22
C TRP A 440 23.05 -19.10 1.43
N ARG A 441 23.96 -18.14 1.51
CA ARG A 441 24.86 -17.93 2.66
C ARG A 441 24.64 -16.54 3.24
N TYR A 442 24.13 -16.51 4.47
CA TYR A 442 23.78 -15.31 5.23
C TYR A 442 24.89 -14.89 6.17
#